data_AF-A0A8T3QI07-F1
#
_entry.id   AF-A0A8T3QI07-F1
#
_cell.length_a   1.000
_cell.length_b   1.000
_cell.length_c   1.000
_cell.angle_alpha   90.00
_cell.angle_beta   90.00
_cell.angle_gamma   90.00
#
_symmetry.space_group_name_H-M   'P 1'
#
loop_
_entity.id
_entity.type
_entity.pdbx_description
1 polymer ?
#
loop_
_entity_poly.entity_id
_entity_poly.type
_entity_poly.pdbx_seq_one_letter_code
_entity_poly.pdbx_strand_id
1 'polypeptide(L)'
;MFPILEAGPSLEGASLPAFVVARDGLYLRKRSLLGLSQTKVGRIAHLPEGKEFVDYALPKVPSDLMARAVGFFRAVYRLHRTEAAVLLVWRDSGFDLVVPNQKVSSVSVRFDLADGDLPAGSRLVGSIHSHGGYTAYASSIDEDDEAELDGLHIVVGDFDRRRLGYSAAVVVDGIRFHLKTGQLIERPRRLAEPPDEWLHKVKVAPPPRPKGKPSMAAYLARGFKPSAEIAKPSRRELDDAIAKASKLAEGLGFRLAHWLVPVSGSSEKGGTADG
;
A
#
# COMPACT_ATOMS: atom_id res chain seq x y z
N MET A 1 -24.07 -24.50 -22.83
CA MET A 1 -23.10 -23.45 -22.47
C MET A 1 -22.85 -22.60 -23.70
N PHE A 2 -22.83 -21.27 -23.58
CA PHE A 2 -22.54 -20.39 -24.72
C PHE A 2 -21.05 -20.44 -25.04
N PRO A 3 -20.64 -20.45 -26.32
CA PRO A 3 -19.23 -20.43 -26.69
C PRO A 3 -18.57 -19.13 -26.21
N ILE A 4 -17.29 -19.23 -25.83
CA ILE A 4 -16.42 -18.09 -25.50
C ILE A 4 -15.45 -17.94 -26.67
N LEU A 5 -15.44 -16.78 -27.30
CA LEU A 5 -14.72 -16.51 -28.54
C LEU A 5 -13.84 -15.27 -28.37
N GLU A 6 -12.64 -15.28 -28.93
CA GLU A 6 -11.83 -14.07 -29.07
C GLU A 6 -12.51 -13.09 -30.05
N ALA A 7 -12.42 -11.79 -29.79
CA ALA A 7 -12.89 -10.77 -30.70
C ALA A 7 -12.05 -10.77 -31.99
N GLY A 8 -12.69 -10.99 -33.14
CA GLY A 8 -11.99 -11.00 -34.42
C GLY A 8 -12.70 -11.82 -35.50
N PRO A 9 -11.96 -12.29 -36.52
CA PRO A 9 -12.50 -13.09 -37.63
C PRO A 9 -13.20 -14.39 -37.18
N SER A 10 -12.82 -14.93 -36.02
CA SER A 10 -13.43 -16.09 -35.35
C SER A 10 -14.94 -15.93 -35.04
N LEU A 11 -15.48 -14.71 -35.14
CA LEU A 11 -16.89 -14.42 -34.91
C LEU A 11 -17.78 -14.70 -36.13
N GLU A 12 -17.19 -14.87 -37.32
CA GLU A 12 -17.94 -15.22 -38.53
C GLU A 12 -18.40 -16.68 -38.48
N GLY A 13 -19.69 -16.91 -38.72
CA GLY A 13 -20.27 -18.25 -38.66
C GLY A 13 -20.40 -18.86 -37.26
N ALA A 14 -20.00 -18.12 -36.21
CA ALA A 14 -20.08 -18.60 -34.83
C ALA A 14 -21.53 -18.86 -34.37
N SER A 15 -21.71 -19.94 -33.60
CA SER A 15 -22.98 -20.25 -32.95
C SER A 15 -23.36 -19.16 -31.94
N LEU A 16 -24.64 -18.77 -31.92
CA LEU A 16 -25.17 -17.71 -31.06
C LEU A 16 -26.23 -18.25 -30.10
N PRO A 17 -26.38 -17.64 -28.90
CA PRO A 17 -25.59 -16.53 -28.38
C PRO A 17 -24.20 -16.99 -27.90
N ALA A 18 -23.24 -16.07 -27.89
CA ALA A 18 -21.83 -16.29 -27.57
C ALA A 18 -21.29 -15.19 -26.65
N PHE A 19 -20.32 -15.53 -25.80
CA PHE A 19 -19.48 -14.57 -25.11
C PHE A 19 -18.26 -14.23 -25.97
N VAL A 20 -17.95 -12.95 -26.09
CA VAL A 20 -16.81 -12.46 -26.89
C VAL A 20 -15.82 -11.77 -25.95
N VAL A 21 -14.59 -12.25 -25.92
CA VAL A 21 -13.46 -11.70 -25.16
C VAL A 21 -12.73 -10.70 -26.06
N ALA A 22 -12.75 -9.43 -25.68
CA ALA A 22 -12.03 -8.35 -26.36
C ALA A 22 -11.01 -7.73 -25.40
N ARG A 23 -10.07 -6.96 -25.95
CA ARG A 23 -9.05 -6.22 -25.18
C ARG A 23 -9.64 -5.44 -24.00
N ASP A 24 -10.81 -4.84 -24.19
CA ASP A 24 -11.43 -3.97 -23.19
C ASP A 24 -12.49 -4.68 -22.33
N GLY A 25 -12.70 -5.99 -22.51
CA GLY A 25 -13.55 -6.79 -21.63
C GLY A 25 -14.41 -7.81 -22.36
N LEU A 26 -15.46 -8.25 -21.68
CA LEU A 26 -16.35 -9.31 -22.14
C LEU A 26 -17.65 -8.76 -22.73
N TYR A 27 -18.12 -9.36 -23.81
CA TYR A 27 -19.33 -8.97 -24.54
C TYR A 27 -20.28 -10.16 -24.74
N LEU A 28 -21.58 -9.90 -24.80
CA LEU A 28 -22.60 -10.89 -25.19
C LEU A 28 -23.03 -10.62 -26.62
N ARG A 29 -22.74 -11.55 -27.52
CA ARG A 29 -23.17 -11.53 -28.92
C ARG A 29 -24.39 -12.43 -29.08
N LYS A 30 -25.51 -11.90 -29.58
CA LYS A 30 -26.76 -12.67 -29.76
C LYS A 30 -27.56 -12.19 -30.95
N ARG A 31 -28.35 -13.09 -31.54
CA ARG A 31 -29.36 -12.76 -32.55
C ARG A 31 -30.73 -12.74 -31.88
N SER A 32 -31.50 -11.70 -32.17
CA SER A 32 -32.89 -11.53 -31.73
C SER A 32 -33.74 -11.07 -32.92
N LEU A 33 -35.04 -10.83 -32.69
CA LEU A 33 -35.91 -10.21 -33.70
C LEU A 33 -35.42 -8.82 -34.12
N LEU A 34 -34.65 -8.13 -33.28
CA LEU A 34 -34.05 -6.83 -33.58
C LEU A 34 -32.74 -6.93 -34.39
N GLY A 35 -32.28 -8.15 -34.69
CA GLY A 35 -31.03 -8.41 -35.40
C GLY A 35 -29.90 -8.93 -34.51
N LEU A 36 -28.67 -8.80 -35.01
CA LEU A 36 -27.45 -9.19 -34.34
C LEU A 36 -26.95 -8.06 -33.45
N SER A 37 -26.80 -8.32 -32.15
CA SER A 37 -26.25 -7.38 -31.18
C SER A 37 -24.99 -7.94 -30.53
N GLN A 38 -24.04 -7.06 -30.19
CA GLN A 38 -22.89 -7.36 -29.33
C GLN A 38 -22.72 -6.23 -28.31
N THR A 39 -22.90 -6.53 -27.03
CA THR A 39 -22.89 -5.52 -25.96
C THR A 39 -22.00 -5.94 -24.80
N LYS A 40 -21.29 -4.98 -24.19
CA LYS A 40 -20.40 -5.23 -23.05
C LYS A 40 -21.20 -5.79 -21.87
N VAL A 41 -20.63 -6.76 -21.17
CA VAL A 41 -21.26 -7.46 -20.06
C VAL A 41 -20.52 -7.13 -18.78
N GLY A 42 -21.22 -6.56 -17.80
CA GLY A 42 -20.64 -6.31 -16.47
C GLY A 42 -20.61 -7.56 -15.58
N ARG A 43 -21.63 -8.44 -15.70
CA ARG A 43 -21.77 -9.69 -14.92
C ARG A 43 -22.51 -10.75 -15.73
N ILE A 44 -22.15 -12.02 -15.53
CA ILE A 44 -22.83 -13.17 -16.15
C ILE A 44 -23.78 -13.80 -15.13
N ALA A 45 -25.02 -13.31 -15.05
CA ALA A 45 -25.95 -13.59 -13.95
C ALA A 45 -26.31 -15.08 -13.71
N HIS A 46 -26.07 -15.99 -14.66
CA HIS A 46 -26.42 -17.40 -14.53
C HIS A 46 -25.22 -18.31 -14.18
N LEU A 47 -24.02 -17.72 -14.05
CA LEU A 47 -22.84 -18.44 -13.60
C LEU A 47 -22.62 -18.20 -12.11
N PRO A 48 -22.06 -19.18 -11.39
CA PRO A 48 -21.65 -18.96 -10.00
C PRO A 48 -20.55 -17.88 -9.93
N GLU A 49 -20.46 -17.23 -8.79
CA GLU A 49 -19.36 -16.30 -8.52
C GLU A 49 -18.02 -17.06 -8.52
N GLY A 50 -17.06 -16.53 -9.27
CA GLY A 50 -15.67 -16.95 -9.14
C GLY A 50 -15.06 -16.37 -7.87
N LYS A 51 -14.16 -17.11 -7.23
CA LYS A 51 -13.40 -16.63 -6.09
C LYS A 51 -11.95 -16.46 -6.51
N GLU A 52 -11.41 -15.27 -6.33
CA GLU A 52 -9.97 -15.00 -6.44
C GLU A 52 -9.23 -15.76 -5.33
N PHE A 53 -8.19 -16.49 -5.71
CA PHE A 53 -7.33 -17.19 -4.76
C PHE A 53 -5.89 -17.27 -5.29
N VAL A 54 -4.95 -17.39 -4.36
CA VAL A 54 -3.56 -17.76 -4.65
C VAL A 54 -3.23 -19.03 -3.90
N ASP A 55 -2.65 -20.00 -4.60
CA ASP A 55 -2.02 -21.17 -3.99
C ASP A 55 -0.50 -20.93 -3.96
N TYR A 56 -0.02 -20.46 -2.81
CA TYR A 56 1.38 -20.05 -2.67
C TYR A 56 2.31 -21.28 -2.74
N ALA A 57 3.06 -21.38 -3.83
CA ALA A 57 3.86 -22.55 -4.16
C ALA A 57 5.32 -22.51 -3.67
N LEU A 58 5.81 -21.35 -3.21
CA LEU A 58 7.17 -21.21 -2.71
C LEU A 58 7.27 -21.66 -1.24
N PRO A 59 8.46 -22.08 -0.76
CA PRO A 59 8.67 -22.30 0.66
C PRO A 59 8.54 -20.99 1.45
N LYS A 60 8.58 -21.07 2.78
CA LYS A 60 8.74 -19.87 3.60
C LYS A 60 10.09 -19.22 3.32
N VAL A 61 10.15 -17.89 3.40
CA VAL A 61 11.42 -17.18 3.42
C VAL A 61 12.21 -17.64 4.65
N PRO A 62 13.40 -18.24 4.45
CA PRO A 62 14.21 -18.79 5.54
C PRO A 62 14.60 -17.76 6.59
N SER A 63 14.74 -18.23 7.84
CA SER A 63 15.04 -17.34 8.96
C SER A 63 16.39 -16.63 8.86
N ASP A 64 17.37 -17.21 8.17
CA ASP A 64 18.67 -16.59 7.92
C ASP A 64 18.58 -15.43 6.92
N LEU A 65 17.76 -15.54 5.87
CA LEU A 65 17.48 -14.43 4.96
C LEU A 65 16.77 -13.31 5.68
N MET A 66 15.73 -13.64 6.46
CA MET A 66 15.04 -12.65 7.28
C MET A 66 16.01 -11.99 8.29
N ALA A 67 16.95 -12.75 8.87
CA ALA A 67 17.95 -12.18 9.77
C ALA A 67 18.87 -11.17 9.07
N ARG A 68 19.28 -11.44 7.83
CA ARG A 68 20.09 -10.53 7.00
C ARG A 68 19.31 -9.27 6.60
N ALA A 69 18.11 -9.43 6.05
CA ALA A 69 17.26 -8.31 5.64
C ALA A 69 16.92 -7.38 6.82
N VAL A 70 16.44 -7.96 7.93
CA VAL A 70 16.06 -7.19 9.11
C VAL A 70 17.27 -6.58 9.82
N GLY A 71 18.41 -7.29 9.80
CA GLY A 71 19.69 -6.78 10.27
C GLY A 71 20.14 -5.51 9.53
N PHE A 72 20.05 -5.56 8.19
CA PHE A 72 20.29 -4.43 7.32
C PHE A 72 19.36 -3.25 7.63
N PHE A 73 18.06 -3.48 7.68
CA PHE A 73 17.08 -2.44 8.01
C PHE A 73 17.37 -1.79 9.36
N ARG A 74 17.72 -2.57 10.37
CA ARG A 74 18.07 -2.05 11.69
C ARG A 74 19.32 -1.17 11.63
N ALA A 75 20.32 -1.54 10.85
CA ALA A 75 21.53 -0.75 10.68
C ALA A 75 21.22 0.58 9.98
N VAL A 76 20.48 0.56 8.87
CA VAL A 76 20.05 1.77 8.16
C VAL A 76 19.20 2.67 9.07
N TYR A 77 18.26 2.09 9.81
CA TYR A 77 17.42 2.84 10.72
C TYR A 77 18.22 3.50 11.85
N ARG A 78 19.24 2.82 12.39
CA ARG A 78 20.15 3.41 13.39
C ARG A 78 20.99 4.56 12.83
N LEU A 79 21.45 4.43 11.58
CA LEU A 79 22.30 5.42 10.92
C LEU A 79 21.52 6.66 10.47
N HIS A 80 20.30 6.47 9.96
CA HIS A 80 19.60 7.49 9.19
C HIS A 80 18.16 7.77 9.63
N ARG A 81 17.57 6.91 10.49
CA ARG A 81 16.14 6.96 10.85
C ARG A 81 15.20 6.93 9.64
N THR A 82 15.62 6.24 8.59
CA THR A 82 14.88 6.04 7.35
C THR A 82 14.38 4.61 7.20
N GLU A 83 13.52 4.43 6.21
CA GLU A 83 13.18 3.14 5.63
C GLU A 83 14.35 2.61 4.78
N ALA A 84 14.21 1.37 4.33
CA ALA A 84 15.13 0.67 3.43
C ALA A 84 14.42 -0.56 2.84
N ALA A 85 14.83 -0.98 1.65
CA ALA A 85 14.27 -2.14 0.95
C ALA A 85 15.36 -3.12 0.49
N VAL A 86 14.98 -4.38 0.37
CA VAL A 86 15.70 -5.44 -0.33
C VAL A 86 14.74 -6.16 -1.27
N LEU A 87 15.27 -6.73 -2.33
CA LEU A 87 14.53 -7.54 -3.28
C LEU A 87 14.70 -9.00 -2.94
N LEU A 88 13.60 -9.75 -3.05
CA LEU A 88 13.58 -11.18 -2.88
C LEU A 88 13.68 -11.83 -4.25
N VAL A 89 14.74 -12.59 -4.49
CA VAL A 89 14.95 -13.29 -5.75
C VAL A 89 14.94 -14.79 -5.55
N TRP A 90 14.58 -15.53 -6.59
CA TRP A 90 14.63 -16.98 -6.64
C TRP A 90 15.77 -17.43 -7.57
N ARG A 91 16.69 -18.22 -7.04
CA ARG A 91 17.83 -18.80 -7.77
C ARG A 91 18.19 -20.15 -7.15
N ASP A 92 18.60 -21.12 -7.96
CA ASP A 92 19.09 -22.43 -7.49
C ASP A 92 18.13 -23.14 -6.53
N SER A 93 16.82 -23.05 -6.81
CA SER A 93 15.73 -23.62 -5.99
C SER A 93 15.64 -23.07 -4.56
N GLY A 94 16.13 -21.85 -4.34
CA GLY A 94 16.04 -21.15 -3.06
C GLY A 94 15.85 -19.65 -3.22
N PHE A 95 15.55 -19.00 -2.10
CA PHE A 95 15.53 -17.56 -2.02
C PHE A 95 16.94 -16.99 -1.85
N ASP A 96 17.15 -15.80 -2.40
CA ASP A 96 18.30 -14.95 -2.10
C ASP A 96 17.85 -13.48 -2.01
N LEU A 97 18.74 -12.61 -1.52
CA LEU A 97 18.47 -11.19 -1.34
C LEU A 97 19.35 -10.33 -2.23
N VAL A 98 18.75 -9.33 -2.86
CA VAL A 98 19.48 -8.29 -3.61
C VAL A 98 19.15 -6.95 -2.97
N VAL A 99 20.18 -6.19 -2.59
CA VAL A 99 20.00 -4.80 -2.16
C VAL A 99 20.14 -3.90 -3.39
N PRO A 100 19.08 -3.19 -3.80
CA PRO A 100 19.18 -2.24 -4.90
C PRO A 100 19.84 -0.95 -4.42
N ASN A 101 20.41 -0.18 -5.36
CA ASN A 101 20.74 1.21 -5.10
C ASN A 101 19.44 1.97 -4.82
N GLN A 102 19.36 2.59 -3.65
CA GLN A 102 18.09 3.13 -3.15
C GLN A 102 18.24 4.52 -2.56
N LYS A 103 17.22 5.35 -2.79
CA LYS A 103 17.03 6.65 -2.17
C LYS A 103 15.99 6.51 -1.07
N VAL A 104 16.38 6.80 0.17
CA VAL A 104 15.56 6.51 1.35
C VAL A 104 15.16 7.77 2.10
N SER A 105 13.95 7.77 2.65
CA SER A 105 13.47 8.78 3.60
C SER A 105 12.79 8.09 4.78
N SER A 106 12.26 8.85 5.73
CA SER A 106 11.53 8.29 6.88
C SER A 106 10.18 7.64 6.52
N VAL A 107 9.70 7.80 5.28
CA VAL A 107 8.34 7.39 4.84
C VAL A 107 8.31 6.86 3.41
N SER A 108 9.46 6.62 2.79
CA SER A 108 9.53 6.01 1.46
C SER A 108 10.93 5.51 1.14
N VAL A 109 10.96 4.47 0.31
CA VAL A 109 12.15 3.97 -0.36
C VAL A 109 11.89 4.02 -1.86
N ARG A 110 12.86 4.54 -2.62
CA ARG A 110 12.81 4.50 -4.09
C ARG A 110 14.04 3.84 -4.63
N PHE A 111 13.84 2.88 -5.52
CA PHE A 111 14.89 2.27 -6.32
C PHE A 111 14.34 2.05 -7.72
N ASP A 112 15.22 2.15 -8.71
CA ASP A 112 14.91 1.78 -10.08
C ASP A 112 15.61 0.45 -10.36
N LEU A 113 14.92 -0.48 -11.01
CA LEU A 113 15.50 -1.73 -11.46
C LEU A 113 15.81 -1.64 -12.95
N ALA A 114 17.08 -1.75 -13.32
CA ALA A 114 17.53 -1.84 -14.69
C ALA A 114 17.87 -3.28 -15.09
N ASP A 115 17.87 -3.54 -16.40
CA ASP A 115 18.33 -4.81 -16.95
C ASP A 115 19.76 -5.12 -16.49
N GLY A 116 19.96 -6.26 -15.82
CA GLY A 116 21.25 -6.69 -15.27
C GLY A 116 21.49 -6.37 -13.79
N ASP A 117 20.57 -5.68 -13.11
CA ASP A 117 20.68 -5.44 -11.65
C ASP A 117 20.43 -6.71 -10.81
N LEU A 118 19.77 -7.71 -11.40
CA LEU A 118 19.53 -9.00 -10.77
C LEU A 118 20.60 -10.01 -11.19
N PRO A 119 21.05 -10.89 -10.27
CA PRO A 119 21.99 -11.96 -10.59
C PRO A 119 21.51 -12.80 -11.78
N ALA A 120 22.44 -13.20 -12.66
CA ALA A 120 22.12 -14.05 -13.81
C ALA A 120 21.41 -15.34 -13.36
N GLY A 121 20.34 -15.71 -14.06
CA GLY A 121 19.53 -16.88 -13.76
C GLY A 121 18.60 -16.75 -12.55
N SER A 122 18.55 -15.57 -11.90
CA SER A 122 17.58 -15.29 -10.84
C SER A 122 16.27 -14.73 -11.40
N ARG A 123 15.19 -14.91 -10.65
CA ARG A 123 13.88 -14.30 -10.92
C ARG A 123 13.49 -13.43 -9.73
N LEU A 124 13.03 -12.21 -9.99
CA LEU A 124 12.41 -11.40 -8.94
C LEU A 124 11.11 -12.09 -8.51
N VAL A 125 10.94 -12.29 -7.21
CA VAL A 125 9.76 -12.97 -6.63
C VAL A 125 9.15 -12.18 -5.48
N GLY A 126 9.51 -10.90 -5.35
CA GLY A 126 8.93 -9.99 -4.38
C GLY A 126 9.93 -9.01 -3.77
N SER A 127 9.50 -8.34 -2.71
CA SER A 127 10.28 -7.32 -2.01
C SER A 127 10.10 -7.42 -0.50
N ILE A 128 11.08 -6.90 0.23
CA ILE A 128 10.98 -6.69 1.67
C ILE A 128 11.41 -5.27 1.94
N HIS A 129 10.59 -4.48 2.65
CA HIS A 129 11.00 -3.16 3.09
C HIS A 129 10.72 -2.93 4.57
N SER A 130 11.33 -1.87 5.08
CA SER A 130 11.19 -1.46 6.46
C SER A 130 10.41 -0.17 6.61
N HIS A 131 9.63 -0.10 7.69
CA HIS A 131 8.91 1.08 8.15
C HIS A 131 9.64 1.78 9.30
N GLY A 132 10.88 1.39 9.61
CA GLY A 132 11.65 1.97 10.71
C GLY A 132 10.88 1.95 12.05
N GLY A 133 10.66 3.13 12.63
CA GLY A 133 9.91 3.26 13.89
C GLY A 133 8.40 2.99 13.77
N TYR A 134 7.84 2.97 12.56
CA TYR A 134 6.41 2.79 12.32
C TYR A 134 5.99 1.32 12.35
N THR A 135 4.69 1.09 12.56
CA THR A 135 4.09 -0.24 12.57
C THR A 135 4.25 -0.91 11.19
N ALA A 136 4.46 -2.23 11.18
CA ALA A 136 4.50 -3.01 9.95
C ALA A 136 3.09 -3.23 9.36
N TYR A 137 2.76 -2.48 8.32
CA TYR A 137 1.58 -2.63 7.46
C TYR A 137 1.93 -2.05 6.09
N ALA A 138 1.27 -2.46 5.00
CA ALA A 138 1.47 -1.77 3.73
C ALA A 138 0.64 -0.48 3.71
N SER A 139 1.28 0.66 3.44
CA SER A 139 0.59 1.91 3.19
C SER A 139 -0.06 1.91 1.80
N SER A 140 -0.90 2.90 1.51
CA SER A 140 -1.48 3.03 0.16
C SER A 140 -0.41 3.21 -0.92
N ILE A 141 0.72 3.86 -0.59
CA ILE A 141 1.83 4.03 -1.53
C ILE A 141 2.51 2.68 -1.78
N ASP A 142 2.71 1.89 -0.73
CA ASP A 142 3.27 0.55 -0.88
C ASP A 142 2.34 -0.35 -1.69
N GLU A 143 1.02 -0.28 -1.47
CA GLU A 143 0.06 -1.08 -2.25
C GLU A 143 0.06 -0.68 -3.73
N ASP A 144 0.16 0.61 -4.05
CA ASP A 144 0.27 1.09 -5.43
C ASP A 144 1.59 0.64 -6.08
N ASP A 145 2.72 0.74 -5.35
CA ASP A 145 4.04 0.32 -5.84
C ASP A 145 4.14 -1.21 -6.01
N GLU A 146 3.51 -1.98 -5.11
CA GLU A 146 3.48 -3.45 -5.14
C GLU A 146 2.51 -3.98 -6.21
N ALA A 147 1.49 -3.22 -6.62
CA ALA A 147 0.51 -3.65 -7.63
C ALA A 147 1.13 -3.92 -9.01
N GLU A 148 2.28 -3.31 -9.31
CA GLU A 148 3.02 -3.53 -10.57
C GLU A 148 4.09 -4.63 -10.46
N LEU A 149 4.28 -5.20 -9.26
CA LEU A 149 5.31 -6.20 -9.01
C LEU A 149 4.69 -7.49 -8.46
N ASP A 150 4.54 -8.49 -9.32
CA ASP A 150 4.11 -9.81 -8.87
C ASP A 150 5.12 -10.43 -7.89
N GLY A 151 4.65 -10.87 -6.72
CA GLY A 151 5.51 -11.52 -5.74
C GLY A 151 5.04 -11.50 -4.30
N LEU A 152 5.93 -11.96 -3.43
CA LEU A 152 5.79 -11.90 -1.98
C LEU A 152 6.34 -10.56 -1.45
N HIS A 153 5.48 -9.76 -0.85
CA HIS A 153 5.84 -8.48 -0.25
C HIS A 153 5.79 -8.57 1.27
N ILE A 154 6.86 -8.13 1.93
CA ILE A 154 7.00 -8.19 3.38
C ILE A 154 7.39 -6.81 3.92
N VAL A 155 6.62 -6.32 4.89
CA VAL A 155 6.92 -5.08 5.60
C VAL A 155 7.42 -5.40 7.01
N VAL A 156 8.53 -4.79 7.42
CA VAL A 156 9.09 -4.94 8.77
C VAL A 156 9.14 -3.59 9.47
N GLY A 157 8.61 -3.51 10.69
CA GLY A 157 8.49 -2.25 11.43
C GLY A 157 8.77 -2.40 12.91
N ASP A 158 8.44 -1.35 13.65
CA ASP A 158 8.54 -1.28 15.10
C ASP A 158 9.98 -1.39 15.64
N PHE A 159 10.97 -0.80 14.94
CA PHE A 159 12.39 -0.90 15.32
C PHE A 159 12.74 -0.21 16.66
N ASP A 160 11.92 0.72 17.15
CA ASP A 160 12.06 1.31 18.48
C ASP A 160 11.38 0.49 19.60
N ARG A 161 10.66 -0.59 19.25
CA ARG A 161 9.95 -1.44 20.21
C ARG A 161 10.75 -2.70 20.53
N ARG A 162 10.36 -3.36 21.63
CA ARG A 162 10.98 -4.64 22.05
C ARG A 162 10.80 -5.75 21.02
N ARG A 163 9.69 -5.72 20.27
CA ARG A 163 9.34 -6.73 19.27
C ARG A 163 9.07 -6.03 17.94
N LEU A 164 9.65 -6.58 16.89
CA LEU A 164 9.44 -6.14 15.52
C LEU A 164 8.04 -6.54 15.04
N GLY A 165 7.43 -5.66 14.25
CA GLY A 165 6.23 -5.93 13.48
C GLY A 165 6.58 -6.59 12.15
N TYR A 166 5.67 -7.45 11.67
CA TYR A 166 5.75 -8.05 10.34
C TYR A 166 4.38 -8.03 9.69
N SER A 167 4.32 -7.57 8.45
CA SER A 167 3.18 -7.74 7.55
C SER A 167 3.67 -8.47 6.30
N ALA A 168 2.83 -9.29 5.70
CA ALA A 168 3.16 -9.96 4.44
C ALA A 168 1.92 -10.19 3.59
N ALA A 169 2.08 -10.08 2.28
CA ALA A 169 1.05 -10.36 1.29
C ALA A 169 1.69 -10.92 0.03
N VAL A 170 0.88 -11.61 -0.77
CA VAL A 170 1.25 -11.99 -2.14
C VAL A 170 0.45 -11.12 -3.08
N VAL A 171 1.11 -10.48 -4.04
CA VAL A 171 0.47 -9.70 -5.09
C VAL A 171 0.68 -10.42 -6.41
N VAL A 172 -0.40 -10.59 -7.17
CA VAL A 172 -0.40 -11.17 -8.52
C VAL A 172 -1.42 -10.43 -9.36
N ASP A 173 -1.01 -9.90 -10.52
CA ASP A 173 -1.87 -9.14 -11.43
C ASP A 173 -2.57 -7.95 -10.73
N GLY A 174 -1.87 -7.30 -9.81
CA GLY A 174 -2.40 -6.20 -8.99
C GLY A 174 -3.40 -6.62 -7.90
N ILE A 175 -3.68 -7.91 -7.74
CA ILE A 175 -4.56 -8.43 -6.68
C ILE A 175 -3.74 -8.82 -5.45
N ARG A 176 -4.08 -8.24 -4.30
CA ARG A 176 -3.40 -8.46 -3.02
C ARG A 176 -4.06 -9.54 -2.18
N PHE A 177 -3.34 -10.62 -1.93
CA PHE A 177 -3.74 -11.72 -1.06
C PHE A 177 -3.03 -11.63 0.29
N HIS A 178 -3.79 -11.29 1.34
CA HIS A 178 -3.28 -11.28 2.71
C HIS A 178 -3.18 -12.70 3.27
N LEU A 179 -1.96 -13.10 3.63
CA LEU A 179 -1.66 -14.40 4.24
C LEU A 179 -1.08 -14.18 5.64
N LYS A 180 -1.22 -15.18 6.52
CA LYS A 180 -0.61 -15.08 7.86
C LYS A 180 0.90 -15.09 7.70
N THR A 181 1.62 -14.16 8.33
CA THR A 181 3.09 -14.11 8.27
C THR A 181 3.76 -15.44 8.58
N GLY A 182 3.23 -16.22 9.54
CA GLY A 182 3.76 -17.56 9.86
C GLY A 182 3.64 -18.60 8.74
N GLN A 183 2.86 -18.35 7.69
CA GLN A 183 2.78 -19.17 6.47
C GLN A 183 3.83 -18.77 5.42
N LEU A 184 4.36 -17.55 5.50
CA LEU A 184 5.24 -16.96 4.47
C LEU A 184 6.68 -16.79 4.93
N ILE A 185 6.91 -16.56 6.22
CA ILE A 185 8.24 -16.24 6.75
C ILE A 185 8.58 -17.08 7.98
N GLU A 186 9.86 -17.39 8.12
CA GLU A 186 10.44 -17.85 9.37
C GLU A 186 11.05 -16.67 10.13
N ARG A 187 10.63 -16.46 11.38
CA ARG A 187 11.11 -15.31 12.15
C ARG A 187 12.53 -15.54 12.67
N PRO A 188 13.46 -14.59 12.45
CA PRO A 188 14.83 -14.73 12.92
C PRO A 188 14.90 -14.63 14.44
N ARG A 189 15.72 -15.50 15.06
CA ARG A 189 16.02 -15.42 16.51
C ARG A 189 17.09 -14.38 16.83
N ARG A 190 18.03 -14.18 15.90
CA ARG A 190 19.11 -13.20 15.97
C ARG A 190 19.21 -12.51 14.62
N LEU A 191 19.51 -11.23 14.64
CA LEU A 191 19.73 -10.45 13.42
C LEU A 191 21.21 -10.51 13.04
N ALA A 192 21.48 -10.61 11.75
CA ALA A 192 22.83 -10.54 11.22
C ALA A 192 23.27 -9.08 11.09
N GLU A 193 24.58 -8.83 11.11
CA GLU A 193 25.10 -7.54 10.69
C GLU A 193 25.17 -7.51 9.16
N PRO A 194 24.70 -6.43 8.51
CA PRO A 194 24.81 -6.33 7.06
C PRO A 194 26.27 -6.11 6.63
N PRO A 195 26.67 -6.58 5.45
CA PRO A 195 27.95 -6.19 4.87
C PRO A 195 27.94 -4.71 4.48
N ASP A 196 29.10 -4.06 4.52
CA ASP A 196 29.24 -2.63 4.21
C ASP A 196 28.76 -2.27 2.80
N GLU A 197 28.94 -3.19 1.84
CA GLU A 197 28.43 -3.02 0.47
C GLU A 197 26.91 -2.74 0.41
N TRP A 198 26.12 -3.31 1.32
CA TRP A 198 24.69 -3.05 1.38
C TRP A 198 24.41 -1.63 1.89
N LEU A 199 25.16 -1.17 2.88
CA LEU A 199 25.04 0.19 3.43
C LEU A 199 25.44 1.24 2.38
N HIS A 200 26.48 0.99 1.58
CA HIS A 200 26.90 1.90 0.52
C HIS A 200 25.87 2.10 -0.61
N LYS A 201 24.89 1.20 -0.73
CA LYS A 201 23.79 1.32 -1.70
C LYS A 201 22.65 2.23 -1.22
N VAL A 202 22.71 2.70 0.02
CA VAL A 202 21.68 3.55 0.63
C VAL A 202 22.09 5.01 0.53
N LYS A 203 21.26 5.83 -0.12
CA LYS A 203 21.43 7.28 -0.22
C LYS A 203 20.24 7.97 0.44
N VAL A 204 20.48 8.75 1.50
CA VAL A 204 19.41 9.51 2.15
C VAL A 204 18.89 10.57 1.18
N ALA A 205 17.59 10.52 0.89
CA ALA A 205 16.92 11.53 0.09
C ALA A 205 16.94 12.87 0.86
N PRO A 206 17.12 14.01 0.16
CA PRO A 206 16.99 15.30 0.81
C PRO A 206 15.60 15.40 1.46
N PRO A 207 15.47 16.12 2.59
CA PRO A 207 14.17 16.33 3.21
C PRO A 207 13.21 16.85 2.13
N PRO A 208 11.95 16.37 2.11
CA PRO A 208 11.00 16.82 1.12
C PRO A 208 10.98 18.35 1.17
N ARG A 209 11.25 19.00 0.03
CA ARG A 209 11.14 20.46 -0.06
C ARG A 209 9.76 20.79 0.52
N PRO A 210 9.65 21.68 1.53
CA PRO A 210 8.34 22.09 1.99
C PRO A 210 7.61 22.53 0.74
N LYS A 211 6.49 21.86 0.40
CA LYS A 211 5.63 22.33 -0.68
C LYS A 211 5.33 23.76 -0.27
N GLY A 212 5.92 24.72 -0.98
CA GLY A 212 5.71 26.12 -0.70
C GLY A 212 4.21 26.29 -0.63
N LYS A 213 3.71 26.84 0.48
CA LYS A 213 2.28 27.15 0.58
C LYS A 213 1.94 27.86 -0.74
N PRO A 214 1.00 27.35 -1.55
CA PRO A 214 0.62 28.04 -2.77
C PRO A 214 0.42 29.51 -2.40
N SER A 215 1.09 30.41 -3.14
CA SER A 215 1.01 31.83 -2.80
C SER A 215 -0.47 32.22 -2.78
N MET A 216 -0.84 33.17 -1.93
CA MET A 216 -2.23 33.63 -1.83
C MET A 216 -2.78 33.98 -3.24
N ALA A 217 -1.93 34.47 -4.13
CA ALA A 217 -2.27 34.75 -5.53
C ALA A 217 -2.64 33.48 -6.33
N ALA A 218 -1.89 32.37 -6.17
CA ALA A 218 -2.21 31.09 -6.81
C ALA A 218 -3.50 30.45 -6.24
N TYR A 219 -3.78 30.72 -4.96
CA TYR A 219 -5.00 30.27 -4.27
C TYR A 219 -6.25 31.03 -4.74
N LEU A 220 -6.14 32.36 -4.88
CA LEU A 220 -7.21 33.24 -5.36
C LEU A 220 -7.49 33.05 -6.86
N ALA A 221 -6.46 32.75 -7.66
CA ALA A 221 -6.60 32.46 -9.09
C ALA A 221 -7.42 31.18 -9.39
N ARG A 222 -7.52 30.25 -8.43
CA ARG A 222 -8.33 29.03 -8.53
C ARG A 222 -9.83 29.24 -8.26
N GLY A 223 -10.30 30.49 -8.18
CA GLY A 223 -11.71 30.81 -7.99
C GLY A 223 -12.23 30.55 -6.58
N PHE A 224 -11.34 30.23 -5.62
CA PHE A 224 -11.70 30.16 -4.22
C PHE A 224 -11.86 31.59 -3.68
N LYS A 225 -13.10 32.06 -3.61
CA LYS A 225 -13.42 33.25 -2.81
C LYS A 225 -13.20 32.85 -1.35
N PRO A 226 -12.33 33.52 -0.57
CA PRO A 226 -12.28 33.30 0.86
C PRO A 226 -13.70 33.47 1.38
N SER A 227 -14.33 32.37 1.82
CA SER A 227 -15.49 32.49 2.68
C SER A 227 -15.01 33.31 3.87
N ALA A 228 -15.67 34.45 4.09
CA ALA A 228 -15.44 35.33 5.21
C ALA A 228 -15.14 34.51 6.46
N GLU A 229 -14.06 34.86 7.16
CA GLU A 229 -13.69 34.46 8.52
C GLU A 229 -14.27 33.11 8.96
N ILE A 230 -13.42 32.07 9.08
CA ILE A 230 -13.79 30.87 9.83
C ILE A 230 -14.00 31.33 11.29
N ALA A 231 -15.23 31.70 11.60
CA ALA A 231 -15.67 31.98 12.95
C ALA A 231 -15.35 30.75 13.79
N LYS A 232 -14.81 30.96 14.98
CA LYS A 232 -14.64 29.87 15.94
C LYS A 232 -15.99 29.16 16.05
N PRO A 233 -16.07 27.84 15.80
CA PRO A 233 -17.34 27.14 15.83
C PRO A 233 -17.94 27.35 17.21
N SER A 234 -19.18 27.81 17.21
CA SER A 234 -19.97 27.96 18.42
C SER A 234 -20.10 26.61 19.11
N ARG A 235 -20.39 26.64 20.41
CA ARG A 235 -20.66 25.43 21.18
C ARG A 235 -21.72 24.56 20.52
N ARG A 236 -22.75 25.19 19.95
CA ARG A 236 -23.85 24.53 19.25
C ARG A 236 -23.39 23.78 17.99
N GLU A 237 -22.51 24.39 17.19
CA GLU A 237 -21.97 23.73 15.99
C GLU A 237 -21.09 22.52 16.33
N LEU A 238 -20.35 22.60 17.44
CA LEU A 238 -19.59 21.47 17.96
C LEU A 238 -20.52 20.34 18.43
N ASP A 239 -21.60 20.66 19.14
CA ASP A 239 -22.58 19.69 19.60
C ASP A 239 -23.32 19.01 18.43
N ASP A 240 -23.68 19.78 17.39
CA ASP A 240 -24.29 19.25 16.16
C ASP A 240 -23.33 18.31 15.39
N ALA A 241 -22.03 18.64 15.34
CA ALA A 241 -21.02 17.80 14.72
C ALA A 241 -20.82 16.48 15.48
N ILE A 242 -20.79 16.55 16.81
CA ILE A 242 -20.72 15.37 17.69
C ILE A 242 -21.95 14.47 17.49
N ALA A 243 -23.16 15.05 17.39
CA ALA A 243 -24.38 14.30 17.16
C ALA A 243 -24.37 13.57 15.81
N LYS A 244 -23.93 14.23 14.73
CA LYS A 244 -23.79 13.61 13.41
C LYS A 244 -22.78 12.47 13.42
N ALA A 245 -21.61 12.69 14.03
CA ALA A 245 -20.57 11.67 14.13
C ALA A 245 -21.04 10.46 14.96
N SER A 246 -21.80 10.69 16.03
CA SER A 246 -22.38 9.62 16.85
C SER A 246 -23.38 8.78 16.07
N LYS A 247 -24.28 9.42 15.31
CA LYS A 247 -25.25 8.72 14.45
C LYS A 247 -24.58 7.88 13.36
N LEU A 248 -23.48 8.38 12.78
CA LEU A 248 -22.69 7.62 11.82
C LEU A 248 -22.02 6.40 12.48
N ALA A 249 -21.42 6.58 13.65
CA ALA A 249 -20.80 5.50 14.40
C ALA A 249 -21.81 4.39 14.72
N GLU A 250 -23.02 4.76 15.16
CA GLU A 250 -24.11 3.81 15.42
C GLU A 250 -24.53 3.06 14.15
N GLY A 251 -24.65 3.75 13.01
CA GLY A 251 -24.94 3.13 11.72
C GLY A 251 -23.88 2.12 11.26
N LEU A 252 -22.66 2.22 11.78
CA LEU A 252 -21.54 1.31 11.52
C LEU A 252 -21.33 0.28 12.64
N GLY A 253 -22.21 0.23 13.66
CA GLY A 253 -22.11 -0.71 14.78
C GLY A 253 -21.09 -0.32 15.85
N PHE A 254 -20.63 0.93 15.87
CA PHE A 254 -19.71 1.47 16.86
C PHE A 254 -20.40 2.48 17.80
N ARG A 255 -19.83 2.70 18.98
CA ARG A 255 -20.23 3.80 19.88
C ARG A 255 -19.12 4.83 19.93
N LEU A 256 -19.44 6.08 19.61
CA LEU A 256 -18.50 7.18 19.72
C LEU A 256 -18.37 7.61 21.20
N ALA A 257 -17.14 7.65 21.72
CA ALA A 257 -16.82 8.28 23.00
C ALA A 257 -15.96 9.51 22.74
N HIS A 258 -16.33 10.66 23.30
CA HIS A 258 -15.56 11.89 23.18
C HIS A 258 -15.43 12.58 24.54
N TRP A 259 -14.26 13.16 24.81
CA TRP A 259 -13.97 13.92 26.02
C TRP A 259 -13.57 15.33 25.61
N LEU A 260 -14.28 16.32 26.13
CA LEU A 260 -13.91 17.71 25.93
C LEU A 260 -13.03 18.12 27.10
N VAL A 261 -11.76 18.39 26.81
CA VAL A 261 -10.82 18.91 27.79
C VAL A 261 -10.88 20.43 27.73
N PRO A 262 -11.30 21.12 28.81
CA PRO A 262 -11.22 22.58 28.85
C PRO A 262 -9.76 22.99 28.74
N VAL A 263 -9.42 23.81 27.75
CA VAL A 263 -8.12 24.46 27.69
C VAL A 263 -8.26 25.74 28.50
N SER A 264 -7.79 25.75 29.75
CA SER A 264 -7.69 26.98 30.53
C SER A 264 -6.75 27.93 29.80
N GLY A 265 -7.30 29.02 29.25
CA GLY A 265 -6.49 30.07 28.64
C GLY A 265 -5.60 30.72 29.70
N SER A 266 -4.32 30.87 29.40
CA SER A 266 -3.36 31.60 30.22
C SER A 266 -3.80 33.06 30.35
N SER A 267 -4.43 33.40 31.47
CA SER A 267 -4.78 34.78 31.85
C SER A 267 -5.21 34.82 33.32
N GLU A 268 -4.25 34.68 34.24
CA GLU A 268 -4.36 35.28 35.57
C GLU A 268 -3.07 36.03 35.86
N LYS A 269 -3.11 37.36 35.68
CA LYS A 269 -2.20 38.28 36.38
C LYS A 269 -2.67 38.34 37.83
N GLY A 270 -2.07 37.50 38.68
CA GLY A 270 -2.11 37.69 40.13
C GLY A 270 -1.13 38.78 40.53
N GLY A 271 -1.58 39.75 41.33
CA GLY A 271 -0.71 40.74 41.96
C GLY A 271 -1.36 42.11 42.15
N THR A 272 -2.32 42.22 43.06
CA THR A 272 -2.58 43.47 43.79
C THR A 272 -1.37 43.75 44.67
N ALA A 273 -0.73 44.90 44.48
CA ALA A 273 0.20 45.47 45.45
C ALA A 273 -0.60 46.42 46.35
N ASP A 274 -0.48 46.22 47.67
CA ASP A 274 -0.79 47.25 48.65
C ASP A 274 0.16 48.43 48.46
N GLY A 275 -0.40 49.64 48.43
CA GLY A 275 0.27 50.92 48.25
C GLY A 275 -0.71 52.01 47.83
#